data_AF-A0AA42ZZN6-F1
#
_entry.id   AF-A0AA42ZZN6-F1
#
_cell.length_a   1.000
_cell.length_b   1.000
_cell.length_c   1.000
_cell.angle_alpha   90.00
_cell.angle_beta   90.00
_cell.angle_gamma   90.00
#
_symmetry.space_group_name_H-M   'P 1'
#
loop_
_entity.id
_entity.type
_entity.pdbx_description
1 polymer ?
#
loop_
_entity_poly.entity_id
_entity_poly.type
_entity_poly.pdbx_seq_one_letter_code
_entity_poly.pdbx_strand_id
1 'polypeptide(L)'
;MHVSFNTICGDRGLVTWPDGGLRTNVTDLGRFFGAIIGGGQFQGTRILQEETVKTMLTPQFAQGQVMEVVEEDESQQQAITWVYRTLSDGSTVTGHSGGDPGVITHAYYFPGTGAGAILLVNTSSDSETLGLAVRDMIRALLIRARNEQV
;
A
#
# COMPACT_ATOMS: atom_id res chain seq x y z
N MET A 1 -2.81 11.10 10.54
CA MET A 1 -1.99 10.85 9.34
C MET A 1 -2.96 10.74 8.19
N HIS A 2 -2.85 11.63 7.21
CA HIS A 2 -3.89 11.98 6.23
C HIS A 2 -3.15 12.05 4.87
N VAL A 3 -3.63 11.36 3.84
CA VAL A 3 -2.94 11.07 2.56
C VAL A 3 -3.90 11.17 1.34
N SER A 4 -3.70 12.13 0.44
CA SER A 4 -4.62 12.49 -0.67
C SER A 4 -4.21 12.09 -2.05
N PHE A 5 -5.18 11.65 -2.85
CA PHE A 5 -5.18 11.58 -4.30
C PHE A 5 -6.44 12.28 -4.86
N ASN A 6 -6.37 13.58 -5.14
CA ASN A 6 -7.41 14.21 -5.96
C ASN A 6 -7.08 14.11 -7.45
N THR A 7 -8.01 13.55 -8.23
CA THR A 7 -8.16 13.93 -9.64
C THR A 7 -9.00 15.21 -9.70
N ILE A 8 -8.32 16.34 -9.87
CA ILE A 8 -8.79 17.72 -10.18
C ILE A 8 -10.07 18.20 -9.43
N CYS A 9 -9.87 18.86 -8.29
CA CYS A 9 -10.60 20.08 -7.91
C CYS A 9 -9.77 20.89 -6.89
N GLY A 10 -9.40 22.12 -7.25
CA GLY A 10 -8.82 23.12 -6.35
C GLY A 10 -7.31 22.99 -6.10
N ASP A 11 -6.57 24.04 -6.42
CA ASP A 11 -5.23 24.30 -5.89
C ASP A 11 -5.21 24.07 -4.37
N ARG A 12 -4.59 22.97 -3.96
CA ARG A 12 -3.88 22.92 -2.69
C ARG A 12 -2.49 22.38 -2.98
N GLY A 13 -1.58 23.30 -3.30
CA GLY A 13 -0.16 23.14 -3.05
C GLY A 13 0.09 22.95 -1.55
N LEU A 14 -0.28 21.80 -0.99
CA LEU A 14 0.24 21.37 0.30
C LEU A 14 1.72 21.06 0.08
N VAL A 15 2.58 22.07 0.30
CA VAL A 15 4.02 21.90 0.48
C VAL A 15 4.23 21.29 1.86
N THR A 16 3.65 20.11 2.09
CA THR A 16 3.97 19.29 3.24
C THR A 16 5.27 18.54 2.93
N TRP A 17 5.94 18.07 3.97
CA TRP A 17 6.97 17.03 3.86
C TRP A 17 6.49 15.92 2.91
N PRO A 18 7.35 15.20 2.16
CA PRO A 18 6.93 14.15 1.22
C PRO A 18 6.17 13.01 1.93
N ASP A 19 4.88 13.25 2.18
CA ASP A 19 3.96 12.46 3.01
C ASP A 19 2.66 12.16 2.24
N GLY A 20 2.25 13.03 1.31
CA GLY A 20 1.02 12.85 0.54
C GLY A 20 0.93 13.62 -0.78
N GLY A 21 2.04 14.14 -1.32
CA GLY A 21 2.04 14.97 -2.52
C GLY A 21 2.13 14.21 -3.86
N LEU A 22 2.37 12.90 -3.82
CA LEU A 22 2.61 12.08 -5.01
C LEU A 22 1.32 11.91 -5.82
N ARG A 23 1.37 12.25 -7.11
CA ARG A 23 0.29 12.05 -8.07
C ARG A 23 0.69 10.97 -9.07
N THR A 24 -0.14 9.96 -9.21
CA THR A 24 0.11 8.80 -10.08
C THR A 24 -1.21 8.19 -10.55
N ASN A 25 -1.13 7.22 -11.44
CA ASN A 25 -2.26 6.37 -11.84
C ASN A 25 -1.93 4.89 -11.52
N VAL A 26 -2.92 4.01 -11.65
CA VAL A 26 -2.77 2.57 -11.35
C VAL A 26 -1.66 1.92 -12.19
N THR A 27 -1.51 2.32 -13.46
CA THR A 27 -0.50 1.76 -14.36
C THR A 27 0.91 2.13 -13.93
N ASP A 28 1.17 3.40 -13.64
CA ASP A 28 2.50 3.87 -13.23
C ASP A 28 2.86 3.40 -11.82
N LEU A 29 1.90 3.38 -10.90
CA LEU A 29 2.10 2.79 -9.57
C LEU A 29 2.35 1.28 -9.67
N GLY A 30 1.68 0.58 -10.58
CA GLY A 30 1.92 -0.83 -10.86
C GLY A 30 3.33 -1.10 -11.38
N ARG A 31 3.89 -0.23 -12.23
CA ARG A 31 5.30 -0.32 -12.68
C ARG A 31 6.26 -0.11 -11.52
N PHE A 32 6.00 0.88 -10.67
CA PHE A 32 6.80 1.13 -9.47
C PHE A 32 6.79 -0.07 -8.52
N PHE A 33 5.60 -0.62 -8.23
CA PHE A 33 5.46 -1.84 -7.43
C PHE A 33 6.17 -3.02 -8.08
N GLY A 34 6.03 -3.20 -9.39
CA GLY A 34 6.75 -4.22 -10.15
C GLY A 34 8.27 -4.12 -9.99
N ALA A 35 8.82 -2.90 -9.94
CA ALA A 35 10.25 -2.70 -9.68
C ALA A 35 10.64 -3.13 -8.26
N ILE A 36 9.83 -2.82 -7.26
CA ILE A 36 10.09 -3.19 -5.86
C ILE A 36 9.97 -4.71 -5.66
N ILE A 37 8.91 -5.32 -6.21
CA ILE A 37 8.70 -6.78 -6.21
C ILE A 37 9.86 -7.48 -6.93
N GLY A 38 10.34 -6.91 -8.04
CA GLY A 38 11.50 -7.40 -8.79
C GLY A 38 12.86 -7.08 -8.17
N GLY A 39 12.95 -6.77 -6.86
CA GLY A 39 14.23 -6.52 -6.20
C GLY A 39 14.98 -5.30 -6.73
N GLY A 40 14.25 -4.28 -7.18
CA GLY A 40 14.79 -3.05 -7.76
C GLY A 40 14.94 -3.10 -9.28
N GLN A 41 14.47 -4.14 -9.95
CA GLN A 41 14.49 -4.28 -11.41
C GLN A 41 13.08 -4.35 -11.98
N PHE A 42 12.84 -3.65 -13.08
CA PHE A 42 11.60 -3.73 -13.85
C PHE A 42 11.91 -3.86 -15.33
N GLN A 43 11.33 -4.88 -15.99
CA GLN A 43 11.50 -5.14 -17.43
C GLN A 43 12.97 -5.09 -17.90
N GLY A 44 13.86 -5.74 -17.15
CA GLY A 44 15.29 -5.82 -17.47
C GLY A 44 16.12 -4.59 -17.06
N THR A 45 15.50 -3.47 -16.67
CA THR A 45 16.20 -2.26 -16.22
C THR A 45 16.28 -2.21 -14.70
N ARG A 46 17.49 -2.09 -14.14
CA ARG A 46 17.70 -1.95 -12.69
C ARG A 46 17.64 -0.47 -12.29
N ILE A 47 16.75 -0.18 -11.34
CA ILE A 47 16.52 1.16 -10.76
C ILE A 47 17.19 1.27 -9.39
N LEU A 48 17.08 0.21 -8.57
CA LEU A 48 17.68 0.11 -7.24
C LEU A 48 18.54 -1.15 -7.14
N GLN A 49 19.56 -1.12 -6.28
CA GLN A 49 20.27 -2.33 -5.88
C GLN A 49 19.33 -3.23 -5.08
N GLU A 50 19.52 -4.54 -5.19
CA GLU A 50 18.66 -5.51 -4.52
C GLU A 50 18.79 -5.40 -3.00
N GLU A 51 20.00 -5.14 -2.51
CA GLU A 51 20.30 -4.89 -1.10
C GLU A 51 19.59 -3.64 -0.57
N THR A 52 19.45 -2.60 -1.41
CA THR A 52 18.69 -1.40 -1.05
C THR A 52 17.21 -1.72 -0.89
N VAL A 53 16.62 -2.47 -1.82
CA VAL A 53 15.21 -2.87 -1.73
C VAL A 53 14.98 -3.77 -0.51
N LYS A 54 15.87 -4.73 -0.27
CA LYS A 54 15.83 -5.57 0.94
C LYS A 54 15.87 -4.74 2.22
N THR A 55 16.73 -3.72 2.26
CA THR A 55 16.82 -2.79 3.40
C THR A 55 15.51 -2.02 3.58
N MET A 56 14.95 -1.47 2.50
CA MET A 56 13.68 -0.73 2.54
C MET A 56 12.51 -1.58 3.05
N LEU A 57 12.49 -2.87 2.69
CA LEU A 57 11.45 -3.82 3.05
C LEU A 57 11.68 -4.53 4.39
N THR A 58 12.80 -4.27 5.07
CA THR A 58 13.07 -4.89 6.38
C THR A 58 12.24 -4.19 7.47
N PRO A 59 11.41 -4.91 8.25
CA PRO A 59 10.72 -4.35 9.41
C PRO A 59 11.72 -3.75 10.41
N GLN A 60 11.44 -2.54 10.90
CA GLN A 60 12.37 -1.76 11.74
C GLN A 60 12.17 -1.99 13.24
N PHE A 61 11.06 -2.61 13.64
CA PHE A 61 10.70 -2.85 15.04
C PHE A 61 10.67 -4.36 15.34
N ALA A 62 10.96 -4.73 16.59
CA ALA A 62 11.01 -6.13 17.00
C ALA A 62 9.63 -6.80 16.94
N GLN A 63 9.60 -8.12 16.71
CA GLN A 63 8.38 -8.93 16.79
C GLN A 63 7.69 -8.73 18.16
N GLY A 64 6.41 -8.35 18.14
CA GLY A 64 5.62 -8.02 19.33
C GLY A 64 5.49 -6.52 19.62
N GLN A 65 6.31 -5.66 19.01
CA GLN A 65 6.08 -4.20 19.00
C GLN A 65 5.13 -3.86 17.84
N VAL A 66 3.87 -4.29 17.97
CA VAL A 66 2.83 -3.93 17.01
C VAL A 66 2.48 -2.46 17.24
N MET A 67 2.67 -1.62 16.23
CA MET A 67 2.40 -0.18 16.32
C MET A 67 0.90 0.12 16.40
N GLU A 68 0.07 -0.78 15.87
CA GLU A 68 -1.38 -0.67 15.85
C GLU A 68 -2.00 -2.07 15.64
N VAL A 69 -2.84 -2.51 16.58
CA VAL A 69 -3.72 -3.67 16.38
C VAL A 69 -4.96 -3.13 15.68
N VAL A 70 -5.14 -3.48 14.41
CA VAL A 70 -6.23 -2.93 13.58
C VAL A 70 -7.53 -3.67 13.86
N GLU A 71 -7.46 -5.00 13.98
CA GLU A 71 -8.52 -5.92 14.41
C GLU A 71 -7.85 -7.04 15.26
N GLU A 72 -8.60 -7.80 16.08
CA GLU A 72 -8.02 -8.77 17.03
C GLU A 72 -7.09 -9.82 16.38
N ASP A 73 -7.29 -10.09 15.09
CA ASP A 73 -6.54 -11.04 14.28
C ASP A 73 -5.58 -10.38 13.27
N GLU A 74 -5.56 -9.04 13.19
CA GLU A 74 -4.69 -8.30 12.29
C GLU A 74 -3.53 -7.62 13.03
N SER A 75 -2.34 -7.71 12.46
CA SER A 75 -1.14 -7.05 12.99
C SER A 75 -0.39 -6.27 11.92
N GLN A 76 0.25 -5.18 12.34
CA GLN A 76 1.02 -4.31 11.48
C GLN A 76 2.48 -4.22 11.92
N GLN A 77 3.40 -4.30 10.94
CA GLN A 77 4.81 -3.96 11.11
C GLN A 77 5.25 -2.89 10.11
N GLN A 78 6.10 -1.98 10.59
CA GLN A 78 6.60 -0.86 9.79
C GLN A 78 8.02 -1.16 9.29
N ALA A 79 8.21 -1.04 7.99
CA ALA A 79 9.52 -0.96 7.34
C ALA A 79 9.76 0.50 6.88
N ILE A 80 10.85 0.75 6.14
CA ILE A 80 11.14 2.11 5.65
C ILE A 80 10.12 2.44 4.55
N THR A 81 9.15 3.31 4.86
CA THR A 81 8.00 3.63 3.99
C THR A 81 6.98 2.50 3.81
N TRP A 82 7.36 1.22 3.89
CA TRP A 82 6.44 0.10 3.65
C TRP A 82 5.79 -0.43 4.92
N VAL A 83 4.59 -0.98 4.77
CA VAL A 83 3.82 -1.58 5.86
C VAL A 83 3.56 -3.05 5.54
N TYR A 84 3.91 -3.94 6.47
CA TYR A 84 3.48 -5.32 6.47
C TYR A 84 2.20 -5.46 7.30
N ARG A 85 1.18 -6.07 6.72
CA ARG A 85 -0.09 -6.38 7.38
C ARG A 85 -0.33 -7.87 7.34
N THR A 86 -0.62 -8.46 8.49
CA THR A 86 -1.17 -9.82 8.57
C THR A 86 -2.68 -9.70 8.52
N LEU A 87 -3.30 -10.33 7.52
CA LEU A 87 -4.75 -10.41 7.35
C LEU A 87 -5.31 -11.50 8.27
N SER A 88 -6.63 -11.46 8.50
CA SER A 88 -7.37 -12.43 9.32
C SER A 88 -7.21 -13.90 8.89
N ASP A 89 -6.91 -14.15 7.61
CA ASP A 89 -6.64 -15.49 7.09
C ASP A 89 -5.18 -15.96 7.28
N GLY A 90 -4.38 -15.20 8.04
CA GLY A 90 -2.98 -15.45 8.32
C GLY A 90 -2.02 -15.08 7.19
N SER A 91 -2.52 -14.63 6.05
CA SER A 91 -1.65 -14.19 4.96
C SER A 91 -1.05 -12.82 5.25
N THR A 92 0.21 -12.63 4.87
CA THR A 92 0.90 -11.34 5.02
C THR A 92 0.95 -10.62 3.69
N VAL A 93 0.51 -9.37 3.68
CA VAL A 93 0.69 -8.44 2.55
C VAL A 93 1.63 -7.31 2.93
N THR A 94 2.32 -6.75 1.94
CA THR A 94 3.18 -5.57 2.12
C THR A 94 2.78 -4.49 1.12
N GLY A 95 2.91 -3.23 1.51
CA GLY A 95 2.44 -2.11 0.70
C GLY A 95 2.25 -0.83 1.47
N HIS A 96 1.31 -0.01 1.00
CA HIS A 96 0.94 1.25 1.65
C HIS A 96 -0.52 1.61 1.37
N SER A 97 -1.11 2.39 2.27
CA SER A 97 -2.43 3.00 2.10
C SER A 97 -2.37 4.49 2.29
N GLY A 98 -3.42 5.19 1.89
CA GLY A 98 -3.55 6.61 2.14
C GLY A 98 -4.96 7.11 2.03
N GLY A 99 -5.41 8.04 2.89
CA GLY A 99 -6.67 8.75 2.71
C GLY A 99 -6.63 10.19 3.21
N ASP A 100 -7.20 11.13 2.46
CA ASP A 100 -7.36 12.56 2.74
C ASP A 100 -8.74 12.99 2.22
N PRO A 101 -9.18 14.24 2.40
CA PRO A 101 -10.50 14.65 1.97
C PRO A 101 -10.63 14.58 0.44
N GLY A 102 -11.56 13.75 0.00
CA GLY A 102 -11.83 13.48 -1.41
C GLY A 102 -11.18 12.21 -1.96
N VAL A 103 -10.43 11.45 -1.16
CA VAL A 103 -9.75 10.24 -1.63
C VAL A 103 -9.34 9.20 -0.58
N ILE A 104 -9.39 7.93 -0.99
CA ILE A 104 -8.78 6.79 -0.32
C ILE A 104 -7.99 5.93 -1.32
N THR A 105 -6.87 5.36 -0.88
CA THR A 105 -6.00 4.49 -1.67
C THR A 105 -5.41 3.36 -0.89
N HIS A 106 -5.21 2.25 -1.61
CA HIS A 106 -4.52 1.08 -1.12
C HIS A 106 -3.69 0.47 -2.24
N ALA A 107 -2.47 0.07 -1.93
CA ALA A 107 -1.61 -0.68 -2.84
C ALA A 107 -0.86 -1.72 -2.01
N TYR A 108 -1.20 -2.99 -2.21
CA TYR A 108 -0.65 -4.11 -1.44
C TYR A 108 -0.34 -5.29 -2.35
N TYR A 109 0.68 -6.07 -1.98
CA TYR A 109 1.04 -7.32 -2.63
C TYR A 109 1.48 -8.38 -1.62
N PHE A 110 1.36 -9.65 -2.00
CA PHE A 110 1.87 -10.79 -1.27
C PHE A 110 3.36 -10.94 -1.58
N PRO A 111 4.28 -10.80 -0.60
CA PRO A 111 5.71 -10.85 -0.85
C PRO A 111 6.19 -12.21 -1.37
N GLY A 112 5.45 -13.30 -1.08
CA GLY A 112 5.79 -14.64 -1.56
C GLY A 112 5.49 -14.89 -3.04
N THR A 113 4.49 -14.22 -3.62
CA THR A 113 4.04 -14.46 -5.01
C THR A 113 4.18 -13.23 -5.91
N GLY A 114 4.28 -12.04 -5.34
CA GLY A 114 4.20 -10.77 -6.07
C GLY A 114 2.79 -10.41 -6.55
N ALA A 115 1.79 -11.27 -6.31
CA ALA A 115 0.40 -10.96 -6.62
C ALA A 115 -0.12 -9.86 -5.70
N GLY A 116 -0.93 -8.94 -6.22
CA GLY A 116 -1.38 -7.79 -5.43
C GLY A 116 -2.49 -7.02 -6.10
N ALA A 117 -2.93 -5.96 -5.42
CA ALA A 117 -3.99 -5.09 -5.89
C ALA A 117 -3.67 -3.63 -5.56
N ILE A 118 -4.09 -2.74 -6.47
CA ILE A 118 -4.05 -1.29 -6.31
C ILE A 118 -5.48 -0.78 -6.47
N LEU A 119 -5.94 0.01 -5.51
CA LEU A 119 -7.25 0.64 -5.49
C LEU A 119 -7.07 2.13 -5.21
N LEU A 120 -7.56 2.96 -6.14
CA LEU A 120 -7.59 4.42 -6.00
C LEU A 120 -9.05 4.87 -6.10
N VAL A 121 -9.56 5.58 -5.11
CA VAL A 121 -10.96 6.00 -5.04
C VAL A 121 -11.04 7.49 -4.75
N ASN A 122 -11.74 8.25 -5.60
CA ASN A 122 -12.01 9.67 -5.38
C ASN A 122 -13.23 9.86 -4.46
N THR A 123 -13.11 9.45 -3.20
CA THR A 123 -14.13 9.64 -2.16
C THR A 123 -13.48 10.05 -0.85
N SER A 124 -14.11 10.89 -0.03
CA SER A 124 -13.52 11.30 1.25
C SER A 124 -13.43 10.15 2.25
N SER A 125 -12.35 10.16 3.03
CA SER A 125 -12.15 9.34 4.23
C SER A 125 -13.02 9.76 5.42
N ASP A 126 -13.71 10.90 5.31
CA ASP A 126 -14.52 11.47 6.41
C ASP A 126 -15.77 10.63 6.72
N SER A 127 -16.20 9.79 5.79
CA SER A 127 -17.27 8.82 6.02
C SER A 127 -16.68 7.47 6.43
N GLU A 128 -16.87 7.11 7.70
CA GLU A 128 -16.48 5.81 8.24
C GLU A 128 -17.03 4.65 7.39
N THR A 129 -18.30 4.72 7.00
CA THR A 129 -18.94 3.69 6.17
C THR A 129 -18.26 3.53 4.80
N LEU A 130 -17.87 4.64 4.14
CA LEU A 130 -17.17 4.57 2.86
C LEU A 130 -15.74 4.04 3.03
N GLY A 131 -15.05 4.43 4.10
CA GLY A 131 -13.73 3.90 4.43
C GLY A 131 -13.74 2.38 4.63
N LEU A 132 -14.71 1.87 5.39
CA LEU A 132 -14.90 0.43 5.60
C LEU A 132 -15.22 -0.30 4.28
N ALA A 133 -16.11 0.26 3.45
CA ALA A 133 -16.43 -0.34 2.15
C ALA A 133 -15.20 -0.42 1.22
N VAL A 134 -14.38 0.64 1.16
CA VAL A 134 -13.14 0.64 0.37
C VAL A 134 -12.13 -0.37 0.90
N ARG A 135 -12.05 -0.53 2.23
CA ARG A 135 -11.21 -1.56 2.88
C ARG A 135 -11.67 -2.98 2.52
N ASP A 136 -12.96 -3.24 2.53
CA ASP A 136 -13.51 -4.54 2.14
C ASP A 136 -13.30 -4.83 0.64
N MET A 137 -13.39 -3.79 -0.20
CA MET A 137 -13.08 -3.92 -1.63
C MET A 137 -11.61 -4.33 -1.86
N ILE A 138 -10.64 -3.68 -1.20
CA ILE A 138 -9.23 -4.08 -1.38
C ILE A 138 -8.96 -5.49 -0.84
N ARG A 139 -9.58 -5.88 0.29
CA ARG A 139 -9.49 -7.26 0.81
C ARG A 139 -10.01 -8.27 -0.21
N ALA A 140 -11.17 -8.02 -0.81
CA ALA A 140 -11.73 -8.89 -1.85
C ALA A 140 -10.83 -8.98 -3.10
N LEU A 141 -10.24 -7.86 -3.54
CA LEU A 141 -9.29 -7.85 -4.66
C LEU A 141 -8.02 -8.64 -4.36
N LEU A 142 -7.48 -8.54 -3.14
CA LEU A 142 -6.30 -9.31 -2.73
C LEU A 142 -6.59 -10.81 -2.69
N ILE A 143 -7.75 -11.22 -2.15
CA ILE A 143 -8.17 -12.63 -2.16
C ILE A 143 -8.27 -13.14 -3.60
N ARG A 144 -8.86 -12.34 -4.50
CA ARG A 144 -8.96 -12.69 -5.92
C ARG A 144 -7.58 -12.82 -6.57
N ALA A 145 -6.70 -11.84 -6.37
CA ALA A 145 -5.35 -11.84 -6.94
C ALA A 145 -4.52 -13.05 -6.48
N ARG A 146 -4.71 -13.50 -5.23
CA ARG A 146 -4.09 -14.73 -4.73
C ARG A 146 -4.62 -15.97 -5.45
N ASN A 147 -5.93 -16.06 -5.64
CA ASN A 147 -6.57 -17.26 -6.19
C ASN A 147 -6.33 -17.42 -7.70
N GLU A 148 -6.13 -16.34 -8.45
CA GLU A 148 -5.82 -16.37 -9.89
C GLU A 148 -4.39 -16.87 -10.21
N GLN A 149 -3.58 -17.15 -9.19
CA GLN A 149 -2.20 -17.67 -9.32
C GLN A 149 -2.09 -19.18 -9.08
N VAL A 150 -3.19 -19.86 -8.75
CA VAL A 150 -3.28 -21.31 -8.49
C VAL A 150 -3.85 -22.04 -9.71
#